data_AF-A0A016T3Y2-F1
#
_entry.id   AF-A0A016T3Y2-F1
#
_cell.length_a   1.000
_cell.length_b   1.000
_cell.length_c   1.000
_cell.angle_alpha   90.00
_cell.angle_beta   90.00
_cell.angle_gamma   90.00
#
_symmetry.space_group_name_H-M   'P 1'
#
loop_
_entity.id
_entity.type
_entity.pdbx_description
1 polymer ?
#
loop_
_entity_poly.entity_id
_entity_poly.type
_entity_poly.pdbx_seq_one_letter_code
_entity_poly.pdbx_strand_id
1 'polypeptide(L)'
;MEGNRPIGSTRSCRRRTDKQPWLWTDEVRIKVLEKKRLYHAFPDNNSADSWSDYCEARRAAKKSVAVAKAAHHADVREKLDTKEGERLIHRLASKRFMTSTASNVTF
;
A
#
# COMPACT_ATOMS: atom_id res chain seq x y z
N MET A 1 13.84 -33.50 -27.41
CA MET A 1 12.60 -32.69 -27.58
C MET A 1 12.56 -31.69 -26.43
N GLU A 2 13.45 -30.69 -26.45
CA GLU A 2 13.59 -29.72 -25.36
C GLU A 2 12.58 -28.58 -25.62
N GLY A 3 11.46 -28.60 -24.91
CA GLY A 3 10.44 -27.55 -25.02
C GLY A 3 10.93 -26.24 -24.41
N ASN A 4 10.97 -25.18 -25.22
CA ASN A 4 11.19 -23.80 -24.81
C ASN A 4 10.37 -23.45 -23.55
N ARG A 5 11.05 -23.24 -22.42
CA ARG A 5 10.44 -22.56 -21.27
C ARG A 5 10.37 -21.07 -21.57
N PRO A 6 9.18 -20.44 -21.64
CA PRO A 6 9.08 -19.01 -21.89
C PRO A 6 9.65 -18.22 -20.70
N ILE A 7 10.59 -17.30 -20.99
CA ILE A 7 11.33 -16.43 -20.05
C ILE A 7 10.41 -15.29 -19.54
N GLY A 8 9.16 -15.60 -19.18
CA GLY A 8 8.14 -14.60 -18.88
C GLY A 8 7.11 -14.98 -17.82
N SER A 9 7.23 -16.12 -17.15
CA SER A 9 6.30 -16.48 -16.07
C SER A 9 6.64 -15.71 -14.79
N THR A 10 6.00 -14.55 -14.63
CA THR A 10 5.94 -13.89 -13.32
C THR A 10 5.18 -14.82 -12.38
N ARG A 11 5.86 -15.41 -11.39
CA ARG A 11 5.24 -16.24 -10.34
C ARG A 11 4.13 -15.40 -9.68
N SER A 12 2.87 -15.66 -10.02
CA SER A 12 1.69 -15.08 -9.37
C SER A 12 1.44 -15.78 -8.03
N CYS A 13 2.46 -15.77 -7.16
CA CYS A 13 2.30 -16.16 -5.77
C CYS A 13 2.92 -15.06 -4.90
N ARG A 14 2.29 -13.89 -4.90
CA ARG A 14 2.41 -13.00 -3.74
C ARG A 14 1.29 -13.39 -2.80
N ARG A 15 1.66 -13.85 -1.61
CA ARG A 15 0.75 -13.98 -0.46
C ARG A 15 -0.01 -12.66 -0.30
N ARG A 16 -1.28 -12.73 0.09
CA ARG A 16 -2.10 -11.57 0.51
C ARG A 16 -1.16 -10.61 1.23
N THR A 17 -0.89 -9.43 0.66
CA THR A 17 -0.02 -8.42 1.26
C THR A 17 -0.41 -8.33 2.72
N ASP A 18 0.52 -8.63 3.63
CA ASP A 18 0.27 -8.45 5.06
C ASP A 18 -0.31 -7.05 5.20
N LYS A 19 -1.53 -6.97 5.75
CA LYS A 19 -2.24 -5.70 5.89
C LYS A 19 -1.25 -4.77 6.58
N GLN A 20 -0.79 -3.75 5.87
CA GLN A 20 0.29 -2.90 6.35
C GLN A 20 -0.08 -2.39 7.75
N PRO A 21 0.60 -2.85 8.83
CA PRO A 21 0.15 -2.61 10.19
C PRO A 21 0.08 -1.11 10.50
N TRP A 22 1.00 -0.34 9.91
CA TRP A 22 1.11 1.12 10.05
C TRP A 22 -0.03 1.90 9.37
N LEU A 23 -0.89 1.26 8.58
CA LEU A 23 -2.08 1.90 7.99
C LEU A 23 -3.32 1.85 8.90
N TRP A 24 -3.27 1.08 10.00
CA TRP A 24 -4.41 0.86 10.91
C TRP A 24 -4.33 1.71 12.18
N THR A 25 -4.17 3.02 12.06
CA THR A 25 -4.31 3.96 13.19
C THR A 25 -5.73 3.91 13.77
N ASP A 26 -5.90 4.20 15.06
CA ASP A 26 -7.22 4.19 15.72
C ASP A 26 -8.24 5.09 15.01
N GLU A 27 -7.81 6.24 14.50
CA GLU A 27 -8.67 7.12 13.69
C GLU A 27 -9.20 6.45 12.42
N VAL A 28 -8.34 5.69 11.71
CA VAL A 28 -8.72 4.93 10.52
C VAL A 28 -9.71 3.84 10.90
N ARG A 29 -9.47 3.15 12.03
CA ARG A 29 -10.38 2.11 12.54
C ARG A 29 -11.75 2.67 12.89
N ILE A 30 -11.81 3.80 13.60
CA ILE A 30 -13.05 4.47 13.99
C ILE A 30 -13.84 4.89 12.74
N LYS A 31 -13.21 5.55 11.77
CA LYS A 31 -13.88 6.00 10.54
C LYS A 31 -14.35 4.84 9.65
N VAL A 32 -13.58 3.76 9.57
CA VAL A 32 -13.96 2.56 8.81
C VAL A 32 -15.11 1.81 9.50
N LEU A 33 -15.11 1.75 10.84
CA LEU A 33 -16.20 1.15 11.61
C LEU A 33 -17.49 1.96 11.43
N GLU A 34 -17.41 3.29 11.47
CA GLU A 34 -18.56 4.17 11.27
C GLU A 34 -19.17 4.01 9.87
N LYS A 35 -18.33 4.02 8.84
CA LYS A 35 -18.72 3.69 7.47
C LYS A 35 -19.37 2.31 7.37
N LYS A 36 -18.91 1.33 8.16
CA LYS A 36 -19.45 -0.04 8.19
C LYS A 36 -20.82 -0.08 8.89
N ARG A 37 -21.00 0.64 9.99
CA ARG A 37 -22.28 0.77 10.69
C ARG A 37 -23.36 1.34 9.78
N LEU A 38 -23.07 2.45 9.11
CA LEU A 38 -24.01 3.09 8.18
C LEU A 38 -24.36 2.20 6.99
N TYR A 39 -23.38 1.45 6.46
CA TYR A 39 -23.64 0.47 5.41
C TYR A 39 -24.57 -0.67 5.85
N HIS A 40 -24.47 -1.10 7.11
CA HIS A 40 -25.34 -2.15 7.64
C HIS A 40 -26.70 -1.65 8.13
N ALA A 41 -26.84 -0.35 8.41
CA ALA A 41 -28.13 0.28 8.72
C ALA A 41 -28.93 0.67 7.46
N PHE A 42 -28.25 0.78 6.31
CA PHE A 42 -28.85 1.14 5.02
C PHE A 42 -29.98 0.19 4.53
N PRO A 43 -29.92 -1.14 4.70
CA PRO A 43 -30.98 -2.04 4.22
C PRO A 43 -32.36 -1.76 4.82
N ASP A 44 -32.42 -1.22 6.03
CA ASP A 44 -33.67 -0.95 6.75
C ASP A 44 -34.25 0.44 6.40
N ASN A 45 -33.46 1.31 5.77
CA ASN A 45 -33.79 2.71 5.59
C ASN A 45 -33.69 3.09 4.11
N ASN A 46 -34.80 2.98 3.37
CA ASN A 46 -34.90 3.30 1.94
C ASN A 46 -34.94 4.83 1.67
N SER A 47 -34.15 5.62 2.42
CA SER A 47 -34.10 7.08 2.31
C SER A 47 -32.81 7.56 1.64
N ALA A 48 -32.94 8.54 0.75
CA ALA A 48 -31.83 9.20 0.06
C ALA A 48 -30.82 9.85 1.04
N ASP A 49 -31.30 10.28 2.21
CA ASP A 49 -30.45 10.90 3.23
C ASP A 49 -29.41 9.90 3.78
N SER A 50 -29.82 8.64 4.00
CA SER A 50 -28.90 7.60 4.49
C SER A 50 -27.82 7.21 3.49
N TRP A 51 -28.07 7.39 2.19
CA TRP A 51 -27.05 7.20 1.17
C TRP A 51 -26.01 8.33 1.18
N SER A 52 -26.46 9.57 1.41
CA SER A 52 -25.59 10.73 1.54
C SER A 52 -24.66 10.57 2.75
N ASP A 53 -25.22 10.19 3.91
CA ASP A 53 -24.47 9.98 5.15
C ASP A 53 -23.41 8.89 5.01
N TYR A 54 -23.76 7.76 4.37
CA TYR A 54 -22.80 6.71 4.06
C TYR A 54 -21.69 7.20 3.13
N CYS A 55 -22.02 7.99 2.10
CA CYS A 55 -21.03 8.54 1.18
C CYS A 55 -20.06 9.49 1.88
N GLU A 56 -20.55 10.34 2.77
CA GLU A 56 -19.70 11.22 3.59
C GLU A 56 -18.80 10.42 4.54
N ALA A 57 -19.34 9.43 5.24
CA ALA A 57 -18.54 8.54 6.08
C ALA A 57 -17.47 7.77 5.27
N ARG A 58 -17.81 7.32 4.07
CA ARG A 58 -16.87 6.67 3.14
C ARG A 58 -15.78 7.63 2.66
N ARG A 59 -16.12 8.88 2.35
CA ARG A 59 -15.16 9.94 1.99
C ARG A 59 -14.24 10.23 3.17
N ALA A 60 -14.77 10.36 4.38
CA ALA A 60 -14.00 10.59 5.60
C ALA A 60 -13.01 9.44 5.89
N ALA A 61 -13.44 8.18 5.73
CA ALA A 61 -12.55 7.03 5.88
C ALA A 61 -11.44 7.01 4.82
N LYS A 62 -11.72 7.37 3.57
CA LYS A 62 -10.69 7.49 2.53
C LYS A 62 -9.69 8.60 2.85
N LYS A 63 -10.18 9.75 3.33
CA LYS A 63 -9.33 10.88 3.75
C LYS A 63 -8.40 10.48 4.90
N SER A 64 -8.91 9.81 5.94
CA SER A 64 -8.06 9.38 7.06
C SER A 64 -6.98 8.39 6.64
N VAL A 65 -7.30 7.44 5.76
CA VAL A 65 -6.31 6.52 5.17
C VAL A 65 -5.26 7.27 4.36
N ALA A 66 -5.66 8.27 3.58
CA ALA A 66 -4.72 9.09 2.80
C ALA A 66 -3.79 9.90 3.72
N VAL A 67 -4.31 10.49 4.79
CA VAL A 67 -3.53 11.24 5.79
C VAL A 67 -2.52 10.32 6.50
N ALA A 68 -2.97 9.15 6.99
CA ALA A 68 -2.08 8.20 7.64
C ALA A 68 -0.96 7.72 6.70
N LYS A 69 -1.30 7.47 5.43
CA LYS A 69 -0.32 7.11 4.40
C LYS A 69 0.67 8.26 4.13
N ALA A 70 0.17 9.49 4.04
CA ALA A 70 1.01 10.67 3.83
C ALA A 70 1.97 10.89 5.00
N ALA A 71 1.49 10.77 6.24
CA ALA A 71 2.32 10.90 7.45
C ALA A 71 3.44 9.86 7.48
N HIS A 72 3.13 8.59 7.19
CA HIS A 72 4.15 7.54 7.11
C HIS A 72 5.20 7.82 6.03
N HIS A 73 4.77 8.25 4.84
CA HIS A 73 5.71 8.56 3.77
C HIS A 73 6.47 9.89 3.99
N ALA A 74 5.95 10.81 4.77
CA ALA A 74 6.64 12.05 5.15
C ALA A 74 7.86 11.75 6.03
N ASP A 75 7.71 10.90 7.06
CA ASP A 75 8.84 10.45 7.90
C ASP A 75 9.91 9.70 7.09
N VAL A 76 9.48 8.82 6.18
CA VAL A 76 10.40 8.12 5.28
C VAL A 76 11.13 9.12 4.37
N ARG A 77 10.41 10.12 3.85
CA ARG A 77 10.99 11.13 2.97
C ARG A 77 12.00 12.01 3.70
N GLU A 78 11.71 12.44 4.93
CA GLU A 78 12.63 13.22 5.76
C GLU A 78 13.95 12.46 6.00
N LYS A 79 13.87 11.16 6.29
CA LYS A 79 15.06 10.31 6.43
C LYS A 79 15.86 10.20 5.13
N LEU A 80 15.19 10.24 3.98
CA LEU A 80 15.82 10.16 2.67
C LEU A 80 16.41 11.49 2.18
N ASP A 81 15.84 12.62 2.58
CA ASP A 81 16.34 13.96 2.26
C ASP A 81 17.66 14.28 3.01
N THR A 82 18.13 13.37 3.89
CA THR A 82 19.47 13.43 4.46
C THR A 82 20.54 12.93 3.48
N LYS A 83 21.74 13.50 3.52
CA LYS A 83 22.88 13.11 2.67
C LYS A 83 23.25 11.63 2.87
N GLU A 84 23.02 11.10 4.06
CA GLU A 84 23.20 9.69 4.42
C GLU A 84 22.10 8.80 3.79
N GLY A 85 20.86 9.27 3.73
CA GLY A 85 19.74 8.61 3.05
C GLY A 85 19.97 8.44 1.56
N GLU A 86 20.42 9.49 0.87
CA GLU A 86 20.79 9.44 -0.55
C GLU A 86 21.90 8.42 -0.82
N ARG A 87 22.97 8.44 0.01
CA ARG A 87 24.08 7.49 -0.09
C ARG A 87 23.62 6.05 0.14
N LEU A 88 22.64 5.82 1.02
CA LEU A 88 22.08 4.50 1.27
C LEU A 88 21.31 3.98 0.04
N ILE A 89 20.48 4.82 -0.58
CA ILE A 89 19.78 4.47 -1.83
C ILE A 89 20.79 4.15 -2.92
N HIS A 90 21.79 5.01 -3.12
CA HIS A 90 22.84 4.80 -4.13
C HIS A 90 23.56 3.47 -3.89
N ARG A 91 23.97 3.18 -2.64
CA ARG A 91 24.63 1.92 -2.26
C ARG A 91 23.74 0.70 -2.51
N LEU A 92 22.44 0.77 -2.19
CA LEU A 92 21.48 -0.31 -2.44
C LEU A 92 21.26 -0.53 -3.94
N ALA A 93 21.15 0.55 -4.71
CA ALA A 93 21.02 0.50 -6.17
C ALA A 93 22.25 -0.13 -6.82
N SER A 94 23.46 0.29 -6.42
CA SER A 94 24.72 -0.30 -6.87
C SER A 94 24.79 -1.80 -6.56
N LYS A 95 24.41 -2.21 -5.34
CA LYS A 95 24.38 -3.65 -4.99
C LYS A 95 23.44 -4.46 -5.88
N ARG A 96 22.22 -3.96 -6.13
CA ARG A 96 21.24 -4.63 -7.00
C ARG A 96 21.72 -4.75 -8.44
N PHE A 97 22.34 -3.69 -8.96
CA PHE A 97 22.90 -3.68 -10.31
C PHE A 97 24.04 -4.70 -10.44
N MET A 98 24.95 -4.75 -9.47
CA MET A 98 26.07 -5.70 -9.43
C MET A 98 25.61 -7.15 -9.32
N THR A 99 24.57 -7.44 -8.54
CA THR A 99 24.02 -8.80 -8.46
C THR A 99 23.37 -9.26 -9.77
N SER A 100 22.81 -8.33 -10.55
CA SER A 100 22.20 -8.64 -11.86
C SER A 100 23.23 -8.84 -12.96
N THR A 101 24.40 -8.19 -12.85
CA THR A 101 25.50 -8.36 -13.82
C THR A 101 26.31 -9.61 -13.51
N ALA A 102 26.58 -9.92 -12.23
CA ALA A 102 27.29 -11.14 -11.83
C ALA A 102 26.55 -12.42 -12.24
N SER A 103 25.21 -12.43 -12.18
CA SER A 103 24.39 -13.57 -12.63
C SER A 103 24.31 -13.73 -14.16
N ASN A 104 24.77 -12.73 -14.94
CA ASN A 104 24.83 -12.80 -16.42
C ASN A 104 26.23 -13.14 -16.95
N VAL A 105 27.26 -13.17 -16.09
CA VAL A 105 28.67 -13.42 -16.48
C VAL A 105 29.12 -14.85 -16.13
N THR A 106 28.39 -15.55 -15.26
CA THR A 106 28.52 -17.00 -15.10
C THR A 106 27.66 -17.72 -16.15
N PHE A 107 28.18 -17.86 -17.36
CA PHE A 107 27.73 -18.84 -18.36
C PHE A 107 28.88 -19.79 -18.65
#